data_AF-A0A958MC39-F1
#
_entry.id   AF-A0A958MC39-F1
#
_cell.length_a   1.000
_cell.length_b   1.000
_cell.length_c   1.000
_cell.angle_alpha   90.00
_cell.angle_beta   90.00
_cell.angle_gamma   90.00
#
_symmetry.space_group_name_H-M   'P 1'
#
loop_
_entity.id
_entity.type
_entity.pdbx_description
1 polymer ?
#
loop_
_entity_poly.entity_id
_entity_poly.type
_entity_poly.pdbx_seq_one_letter_code
_entity_poly.pdbx_strand_id
1 'polypeptide(L)'
;MAFISMFPIIGCTKIEKPNPEAIHESSKNLSQEPSNKEEKPFQYCADHTLCKKFRETEQACRTLSKEEICTEFVEIFKKLAVKMDCKRPFDTQPVPSVWICDEDAEETSYPKLFERAATTLANTKFKFAQDFYGSEAFRSTLDGAVAEEHLKKSMDVGKNKDH
;
A
#
# COMPACT_ATOMS: atom_id res chain seq x y z
N MET A 1 24.60 40.63 -17.02
CA MET A 1 24.78 40.93 -15.59
C MET A 1 24.75 39.60 -14.85
N ALA A 2 25.89 39.17 -14.33
CA ALA A 2 26.04 37.87 -13.66
C ALA A 2 25.78 38.04 -12.16
N PHE A 3 24.80 37.32 -11.62
CA PHE A 3 24.53 37.26 -10.18
C PHE A 3 25.26 36.05 -9.60
N ILE A 4 26.31 36.33 -8.83
CA ILE A 4 27.01 35.36 -7.99
C ILE A 4 26.22 35.25 -6.68
N SER A 5 25.48 34.16 -6.51
CA SER A 5 24.77 33.86 -5.26
C SER A 5 25.68 33.09 -4.32
N MET A 6 26.19 33.77 -3.31
CA MET A 6 26.89 33.16 -2.16
C MET A 6 25.86 32.48 -1.25
N PHE A 7 26.01 31.17 -1.04
CA PHE A 7 25.28 30.45 0.00
C PHE A 7 26.17 30.30 1.25
N PRO A 8 25.63 30.58 2.46
CA PRO A 8 26.37 30.45 3.71
C PRO A 8 26.55 28.99 4.14
N ILE A 9 27.72 28.72 4.70
CA ILE A 9 28.16 27.47 5.31
C ILE A 9 27.35 27.26 6.60
N ILE A 10 26.46 26.26 6.62
CA ILE A 10 25.71 25.85 7.81
C ILE A 10 26.62 24.95 8.66
N GLY A 11 26.83 25.38 9.91
CA GLY A 11 27.77 24.79 10.85
C GLY A 11 27.37 23.42 11.39
N CYS A 12 28.39 22.60 11.63
CA CYS A 12 28.32 21.31 12.31
C CYS A 12 27.87 21.50 13.77
N THR A 13 26.71 20.95 14.13
CA THR A 13 26.29 20.81 15.53
C THR A 13 26.94 19.57 16.16
N LYS A 14 27.41 19.74 17.40
CA LYS A 14 28.03 18.73 18.26
C LYS A 14 27.10 17.54 18.47
N ILE A 15 27.60 16.34 18.22
CA ILE A 15 26.98 15.07 18.59
C ILE A 15 27.32 14.79 20.06
N GLU A 16 26.31 14.80 20.91
CA GLU A 16 26.39 14.46 22.33
C GLU A 16 26.31 12.93 22.48
N LYS A 17 27.28 12.34 23.18
CA LYS A 17 27.38 10.88 23.41
C LYS A 17 26.44 10.46 24.55
N PRO A 18 25.60 9.43 24.37
CA PRO A 18 24.84 8.87 25.47
C PRO A 18 25.72 8.00 26.40
N ASN A 19 25.44 8.17 27.69
CA ASN A 19 26.03 7.55 28.87
C ASN A 19 25.66 6.04 28.98
N PRO A 20 26.61 5.12 29.26
CA PRO A 20 26.32 3.69 29.39
C PRO A 20 26.40 3.19 30.84
N GLU A 21 25.29 3.27 31.58
CA GLU A 21 25.05 2.58 32.85
C GLU A 21 23.51 2.40 32.96
N ALA A 22 22.88 1.33 33.44
CA ALA A 22 23.29 0.11 34.12
C ALA A 22 22.00 -0.75 34.32
N ILE A 23 22.14 -2.07 34.22
CA ILE A 23 21.50 -3.12 35.07
C ILE A 23 19.95 -3.20 35.10
N HIS A 24 19.38 -4.33 34.63
CA HIS A 24 18.75 -5.34 35.50
C HIS A 24 18.21 -6.54 34.70
N GLU A 25 18.89 -7.68 34.87
CA GLU A 25 18.33 -9.00 34.64
C GLU A 25 17.12 -9.22 35.55
N SER A 26 16.01 -9.65 34.95
CA SER A 26 14.95 -10.37 35.64
C SER A 26 14.37 -11.39 34.66
N SER A 27 15.08 -12.51 34.58
CA SER A 27 14.64 -13.75 33.95
C SER A 27 13.44 -14.31 34.71
N LYS A 28 12.23 -13.96 34.26
CA LYS A 28 11.03 -14.73 34.59
C LYS A 28 10.79 -15.74 33.48
N ASN A 29 11.01 -17.00 33.83
CA ASN A 29 10.61 -18.19 33.09
C ASN A 29 9.13 -18.08 32.66
N LEU A 30 8.91 -17.79 31.38
CA LEU A 30 7.62 -18.01 30.74
C LEU A 30 7.71 -19.36 30.04
N SER A 31 7.10 -20.38 30.65
CA SER A 31 6.88 -21.69 30.02
C SER A 31 6.15 -21.46 28.71
N GLN A 32 6.87 -21.58 27.60
CA GLN A 32 6.29 -21.73 26.28
C GLN A 32 5.87 -23.18 26.14
N GLU A 33 4.56 -23.43 26.29
CA GLU A 33 3.96 -24.65 25.75
C GLU A 33 4.22 -24.67 24.24
N PRO A 34 4.75 -25.77 23.67
CA PRO A 34 4.85 -25.92 22.23
C PRO A 34 3.42 -26.09 21.68
N SER A 35 2.79 -24.96 21.38
CA SER A 35 1.57 -24.90 20.57
C SER A 35 1.93 -25.40 19.18
N ASN A 36 1.87 -26.71 19.01
CA ASN A 36 1.99 -27.44 17.75
C ASN A 36 0.73 -27.15 16.91
N LYS A 37 0.55 -25.88 16.54
CA LYS A 37 -0.42 -25.46 15.53
C LYS A 37 0.25 -25.77 14.21
N GLU A 38 -0.30 -26.77 13.53
CA GLU A 38 0.01 -27.10 12.15
C GLU A 38 -0.19 -25.83 11.30
N GLU A 39 0.89 -25.08 11.07
CA GLU A 39 0.85 -23.88 10.24
C GLU A 39 0.50 -24.31 8.83
N LYS A 40 -0.74 -24.01 8.40
CA LYS A 40 -1.11 -24.22 7.01
C LYS A 40 -0.13 -23.43 6.13
N PRO A 41 0.55 -24.07 5.17
CA PRO A 41 1.46 -23.37 4.30
C PRO A 41 0.69 -22.31 3.51
N PHE A 42 1.18 -21.06 3.52
CA PHE A 42 0.62 -19.97 2.72
C PHE A 42 0.49 -20.41 1.26
N GLN A 43 -0.69 -20.26 0.69
CA GLN A 43 -1.00 -20.70 -0.67
C GLN A 43 -0.79 -19.53 -1.64
N TYR A 44 -0.31 -19.80 -2.85
CA TYR A 44 -0.37 -18.80 -3.91
C TYR A 44 -1.84 -18.64 -4.34
N CYS A 45 -2.52 -17.63 -3.81
CA CYS A 45 -3.91 -17.36 -4.16
C CYS A 45 -4.00 -16.21 -5.17
N ALA A 46 -3.76 -16.56 -6.44
CA ALA A 46 -4.23 -15.75 -7.55
C ALA A 46 -5.70 -16.14 -7.83
N ASP A 47 -6.64 -15.27 -7.44
CA ASP A 47 -7.97 -15.32 -8.03
C ASP A 47 -7.90 -14.65 -9.41
N HIS A 48 -7.45 -15.41 -10.41
CA HIS A 48 -7.28 -14.95 -11.79
C HIS A 48 -8.57 -14.32 -12.34
N THR A 49 -9.74 -14.81 -11.92
CA THR A 49 -11.02 -14.26 -12.34
C THR A 49 -11.21 -12.85 -11.80
N LEU A 50 -10.89 -12.64 -10.52
CA LEU A 50 -11.00 -11.33 -9.89
C LEU A 50 -9.93 -10.35 -10.38
N CYS A 51 -8.69 -10.79 -10.59
CA CYS A 51 -7.63 -9.98 -11.18
C CYS A 51 -7.96 -9.53 -12.62
N LYS A 52 -8.52 -10.42 -13.44
CA LYS A 52 -9.00 -10.08 -14.78
C LYS A 52 -10.10 -9.02 -14.74
N LYS A 53 -11.14 -9.22 -13.93
CA LYS A 53 -12.21 -8.23 -13.75
C LYS A 53 -11.69 -6.90 -13.23
N PHE A 54 -10.71 -6.94 -12.31
CA PHE A 54 -10.08 -5.74 -11.79
C PHE A 54 -9.39 -4.95 -12.90
N ARG A 55 -8.62 -5.61 -13.77
CA ARG A 55 -7.97 -4.98 -14.94
C ARG A 55 -8.99 -4.36 -15.89
N GLU A 56 -10.05 -5.10 -16.23
CA GLU A 56 -11.10 -4.63 -17.16
C GLU A 56 -11.85 -3.41 -16.60
N THR A 57 -12.26 -3.47 -15.32
CA THR A 57 -13.02 -2.39 -14.66
C THR A 57 -12.14 -1.18 -14.35
N GLU A 58 -10.87 -1.35 -13.98
CA GLU A 58 -9.90 -0.25 -13.84
C GLU A 58 -9.75 0.50 -15.16
N GLN A 59 -9.48 -0.21 -16.26
CA GLN A 59 -9.30 0.40 -17.57
C GLN A 59 -10.57 1.13 -18.02
N ALA A 60 -11.74 0.52 -17.82
CA ALA A 60 -13.02 1.12 -18.19
C ALA A 60 -13.33 2.35 -17.31
N CYS A 61 -13.08 2.31 -16.01
CA CYS A 61 -13.27 3.47 -15.12
C CYS A 61 -12.35 4.62 -15.53
N ARG A 62 -11.06 4.33 -15.77
CA ARG A 62 -10.07 5.33 -16.21
C ARG A 62 -10.46 6.01 -17.52
N THR A 63 -10.99 5.26 -18.48
CA THR A 63 -11.28 5.76 -19.83
C THR A 63 -12.66 6.39 -19.95
N LEU A 64 -13.69 5.78 -19.36
CA LEU A 64 -15.08 6.19 -19.51
C LEU A 64 -15.57 7.09 -18.38
N SER A 65 -14.94 7.01 -17.19
CA SER A 65 -15.31 7.79 -16.00
C SER A 65 -16.80 7.72 -15.65
N LYS A 66 -17.47 6.60 -15.94
CA LYS A 66 -18.87 6.36 -15.59
C LYS A 66 -18.98 5.85 -14.16
N GLU A 67 -19.95 6.38 -13.41
CA GLU A 67 -20.13 6.10 -11.98
C GLU A 67 -20.29 4.61 -11.68
N GLU A 68 -21.15 3.90 -12.41
CA GLU A 68 -21.40 2.47 -12.25
C GLU A 68 -20.12 1.63 -12.43
N ILE A 69 -19.34 1.93 -13.49
CA ILE A 69 -18.09 1.23 -13.80
C ILE A 69 -17.04 1.50 -12.73
N CYS A 70 -16.91 2.76 -12.30
CA CYS A 70 -15.98 3.12 -11.24
C CYS A 70 -16.41 2.55 -9.88
N THR A 71 -17.71 2.36 -9.65
CA THR A 71 -18.22 1.67 -8.46
C THR A 71 -17.76 0.22 -8.45
N GLU A 72 -17.95 -0.50 -9.56
CA GLU A 72 -17.51 -1.88 -9.69
C GLU A 72 -15.99 -2.02 -9.50
N PHE A 73 -15.20 -1.14 -10.13
CA PHE A 73 -13.76 -1.05 -9.94
C PHE A 73 -13.38 -0.90 -8.45
N VAL A 74 -14.00 0.05 -7.74
CA VAL A 74 -13.70 0.29 -6.31
C VAL A 74 -14.12 -0.89 -5.45
N GLU A 75 -15.24 -1.54 -5.75
CA GLU A 75 -15.69 -2.73 -5.01
C GLU A 75 -14.74 -3.92 -5.20
N ILE A 76 -14.27 -4.15 -6.42
CA ILE A 76 -13.27 -5.19 -6.69
C ILE A 76 -11.95 -4.85 -5.99
N PHE A 77 -11.50 -3.59 -6.05
CA PHE A 77 -10.29 -3.17 -5.36
C PHE A 77 -10.41 -3.43 -3.84
N LYS A 78 -11.54 -3.06 -3.22
CA LYS A 78 -11.78 -3.34 -1.79
C LYS A 78 -11.65 -4.83 -1.46
N LYS A 79 -12.17 -5.72 -2.32
CA LYS A 79 -12.06 -7.17 -2.12
C LYS A 79 -10.60 -7.65 -2.20
N LEU A 80 -9.84 -7.13 -3.17
CA LEU A 80 -8.43 -7.48 -3.38
C LEU A 80 -7.48 -6.82 -2.37
N ALA A 81 -7.90 -5.71 -1.74
CA ALA A 81 -7.11 -4.99 -0.74
C ALA A 81 -7.03 -5.73 0.61
N VAL A 82 -7.90 -6.70 0.85
CA VAL A 82 -7.86 -7.51 2.06
C VAL A 82 -6.62 -8.40 2.05
N LYS A 83 -5.90 -8.42 3.17
CA LYS A 83 -4.84 -9.42 3.40
C LYS A 83 -5.48 -10.80 3.51
N MET A 84 -5.18 -11.66 2.56
CA MET A 84 -5.52 -13.08 2.62
C MET A 84 -4.26 -13.89 2.87
N ASP A 85 -4.37 -15.18 3.17
CA ASP A 85 -3.23 -16.11 3.38
C ASP A 85 -2.46 -16.41 2.08
N CYS A 86 -2.19 -15.36 1.29
CA CYS A 86 -1.48 -15.36 0.04
C CYS A 86 -0.11 -14.74 0.23
N LYS A 87 0.92 -15.28 -0.43
CA LYS A 87 2.26 -14.70 -0.47
C LYS A 87 2.78 -14.67 -1.90
N ARG A 88 3.60 -13.68 -2.25
CA ARG A 88 4.46 -13.80 -3.43
C ARG A 88 5.58 -14.80 -3.12
N PRO A 89 6.26 -15.37 -4.13
CA PRO A 89 7.31 -16.36 -3.90
C PRO A 89 8.43 -15.91 -2.94
N PHE A 90 8.63 -14.60 -2.80
CA PHE A 90 9.67 -13.97 -1.99
C PHE A 90 9.16 -13.32 -0.69
N ASP A 91 7.84 -13.31 -0.43
CA ASP A 91 7.32 -12.80 0.83
C ASP A 91 7.35 -13.88 1.92
N THR A 92 7.68 -13.45 3.14
CA THR A 92 7.63 -14.28 4.36
C THR A 92 6.33 -14.10 5.14
N GLN A 93 5.46 -13.18 4.71
CA GLN A 93 4.22 -12.81 5.36
C GLN A 93 3.07 -12.75 4.34
N PRO A 94 1.81 -12.91 4.79
CA PRO A 94 0.64 -12.67 3.97
C PRO A 94 0.60 -11.26 3.38
N VAL A 95 0.22 -11.17 2.11
CA VAL A 95 0.10 -9.91 1.37
C VAL A 95 -1.33 -9.68 0.87
N PRO A 96 -1.70 -8.41 0.61
CA PRO A 96 -2.95 -8.11 -0.09
C PRO A 96 -3.02 -8.85 -1.43
N SER A 97 -4.18 -9.43 -1.75
CA SER A 97 -4.38 -10.16 -3.01
C SER A 97 -4.18 -9.28 -4.25
N VAL A 98 -4.37 -7.97 -4.13
CA VAL A 98 -4.11 -7.03 -5.22
C VAL A 98 -2.65 -7.05 -5.70
N TRP A 99 -1.68 -7.36 -4.83
CA TRP A 99 -0.27 -7.49 -5.23
C TRP A 99 -0.02 -8.73 -6.07
N ILE A 100 -0.81 -9.79 -5.87
CA ILE A 100 -0.70 -11.03 -6.64
C ILE A 100 -1.20 -10.83 -8.08
N CYS A 101 -2.12 -9.88 -8.31
CA CYS A 101 -2.59 -9.57 -9.66
C CYS A 101 -1.51 -8.97 -10.58
N ASP A 102 -0.43 -8.41 -10.01
CA ASP A 102 0.71 -7.89 -10.79
C ASP A 102 1.66 -9.00 -11.30
N GLU A 103 1.58 -10.17 -10.68
CA GLU A 103 2.31 -11.40 -11.02
C GLU A 103 1.55 -12.27 -12.04
N ASP A 104 0.33 -11.87 -12.42
CA ASP A 104 -0.45 -12.55 -13.45
C ASP A 104 0.29 -12.48 -14.80
N ALA A 105 0.42 -13.61 -15.50
CA ALA A 105 1.16 -13.70 -16.75
C ALA A 105 0.60 -12.80 -17.86
N GLU A 106 -0.68 -12.45 -17.80
CA GLU A 106 -1.31 -11.51 -18.72
C GLU A 106 -0.96 -10.05 -18.41
N GLU A 107 -0.44 -9.75 -17.20
CA GLU A 107 -0.08 -8.40 -16.77
C GLU A 107 1.31 -7.99 -17.29
N THR A 108 1.33 -7.59 -18.55
CA THR A 108 2.54 -7.18 -19.28
C THR A 108 2.76 -5.66 -19.31
N SER A 109 1.84 -4.87 -18.76
CA SER A 109 1.86 -3.41 -18.88
C SER A 109 2.69 -2.75 -17.77
N TYR A 110 3.30 -1.60 -18.11
CA TYR A 110 3.94 -0.68 -17.16
C TYR A 110 3.25 0.70 -17.21
N PRO A 111 2.96 1.34 -16.06
CA PRO A 111 3.14 0.83 -14.69
C PRO A 111 2.26 -0.39 -14.42
N LYS A 112 2.55 -1.18 -13.37
CA LYS A 112 1.83 -2.43 -13.04
C LYS A 112 0.37 -2.17 -12.61
N LEU A 113 -0.46 -3.20 -12.55
CA LEU A 113 -1.91 -3.05 -12.34
C LEU A 113 -2.22 -2.36 -11.01
N PHE A 114 -1.54 -2.70 -9.92
CA PHE A 114 -1.76 -2.05 -8.63
C PHE A 114 -1.45 -0.54 -8.67
N GLU A 115 -0.32 -0.16 -9.26
CA GLU A 115 0.09 1.26 -9.40
C GLU A 115 -0.88 2.05 -10.29
N ARG A 116 -1.30 1.46 -11.43
CA ARG A 116 -2.33 2.04 -12.29
C ARG A 116 -3.64 2.22 -11.54
N ALA A 117 -4.09 1.20 -10.80
CA ALA A 117 -5.32 1.26 -10.03
C ALA A 117 -5.26 2.31 -8.92
N ALA A 118 -4.14 2.43 -8.19
CA ALA A 118 -3.94 3.48 -7.20
C ALA A 118 -4.04 4.89 -7.82
N THR A 119 -3.44 5.06 -9.00
CA THR A 119 -3.52 6.31 -9.79
C THR A 119 -4.94 6.61 -10.26
N THR A 120 -5.62 5.62 -10.83
CA THR A 120 -7.02 5.75 -11.28
C THR A 120 -7.93 6.08 -10.10
N LEU A 121 -7.75 5.41 -8.96
CA LEU A 121 -8.50 5.67 -7.74
C LEU A 121 -8.29 7.10 -7.22
N ALA A 122 -7.04 7.57 -7.17
CA ALA A 122 -6.70 8.93 -6.74
C ALA A 122 -7.34 10.02 -7.62
N ASN A 123 -7.41 9.78 -8.93
CA ASN A 123 -7.98 10.71 -9.91
C ASN A 123 -9.51 10.66 -10.01
N THR A 124 -10.15 9.63 -9.44
CA THR A 124 -11.60 9.43 -9.52
C THR A 124 -12.33 10.38 -8.57
N LYS A 125 -13.20 11.25 -9.10
CA LYS A 125 -13.87 12.31 -8.31
C LYS A 125 -15.10 11.83 -7.51
N PHE A 126 -15.54 10.60 -7.70
CA PHE A 126 -16.71 10.08 -7.00
C PHE A 126 -16.45 9.95 -5.51
N LYS A 127 -17.46 10.29 -4.69
CA LYS A 127 -17.33 10.28 -3.23
C LYS A 127 -16.92 8.90 -2.69
N PHE A 128 -17.55 7.82 -3.15
CA PHE A 128 -17.22 6.46 -2.69
C PHE A 128 -15.77 6.05 -3.02
N ALA A 129 -15.22 6.58 -4.12
CA ALA A 129 -13.85 6.30 -4.55
C ALA A 129 -12.86 7.06 -3.67
N GLN A 130 -13.14 8.34 -3.40
CA GLN A 130 -12.35 9.16 -2.48
C GLN A 130 -12.43 8.61 -1.05
N ASP A 131 -13.60 8.18 -0.58
CA ASP A 131 -13.77 7.57 0.73
C ASP A 131 -12.92 6.29 0.87
N PHE A 132 -12.84 5.46 -0.18
CA PHE A 132 -11.95 4.30 -0.18
C PHE A 132 -10.47 4.69 -0.28
N TYR A 133 -10.11 5.62 -1.17
CA TYR A 133 -8.73 6.10 -1.31
C TYR A 133 -8.20 6.67 0.01
N GLY A 134 -9.03 7.42 0.74
CA GLY A 134 -8.70 7.97 2.06
C GLY A 134 -8.83 6.98 3.22
N SER A 135 -9.17 5.71 2.96
CA SER A 135 -9.36 4.71 4.01
C SER A 135 -8.05 4.10 4.51
N GLU A 136 -8.08 3.60 5.74
CA GLU A 136 -6.97 2.80 6.29
C GLU A 136 -6.77 1.50 5.50
N ALA A 137 -7.86 0.90 5.01
CA ALA A 137 -7.81 -0.30 4.19
C ALA A 137 -6.94 -0.08 2.95
N PHE A 138 -7.15 0.99 2.18
CA PHE A 138 -6.28 1.31 1.04
C PHE A 138 -4.83 1.56 1.49
N ARG A 139 -4.61 2.40 2.50
CA ARG A 139 -3.25 2.69 3.00
C ARG A 139 -2.47 1.44 3.44
N SER A 140 -3.16 0.46 4.02
CA SER A 140 -2.55 -0.80 4.45
C SER A 140 -2.08 -1.69 3.30
N THR A 141 -2.47 -1.37 2.06
CA THR A 141 -2.03 -2.06 0.84
C THR A 141 -0.88 -1.37 0.13
N LEU A 142 -0.52 -0.15 0.55
CA LEU A 142 0.55 0.62 -0.08
C LEU A 142 1.91 0.02 0.29
N ASP A 143 2.75 -0.19 -0.72
CA ASP A 143 4.13 -0.68 -0.56
C ASP A 143 5.05 -0.02 -1.60
N GLY A 144 6.35 0.04 -1.28
CA GLY A 144 7.40 0.59 -2.14
C GLY A 144 7.08 1.96 -2.75
N ALA A 145 7.32 2.10 -4.06
CA ALA A 145 7.13 3.35 -4.79
C ALA A 145 5.66 3.85 -4.77
N VAL A 146 4.69 2.93 -4.76
CA VAL A 146 3.26 3.30 -4.71
C VAL A 146 2.94 3.97 -3.37
N ALA A 147 3.56 3.50 -2.27
CA ALA A 147 3.41 4.13 -0.96
C ALA A 147 3.99 5.55 -0.94
N GLU A 148 5.19 5.74 -1.48
CA GLU A 148 5.84 7.05 -1.56
C GLU A 148 4.97 8.08 -2.29
N GLU A 149 4.32 7.66 -3.38
CA GLU A 149 3.45 8.54 -4.15
C GLU A 149 2.09 8.80 -3.49
N HIS A 150 1.43 7.76 -2.97
CA HIS A 150 0.01 7.82 -2.61
C HIS A 150 -0.25 8.00 -1.12
N LEU A 151 0.68 7.66 -0.22
CA LEU A 151 0.41 7.66 1.22
C LEU A 151 0.00 9.05 1.71
N LYS A 152 0.80 10.08 1.44
CA LYS A 152 0.47 11.45 1.86
C LYS A 152 -0.84 11.94 1.23
N LYS A 153 -1.02 11.72 -0.08
CA LYS A 153 -2.23 12.11 -0.82
C LYS A 153 -3.49 11.49 -0.21
N SER A 154 -3.44 10.19 0.13
CA SER A 154 -4.56 9.47 0.75
C SER A 154 -4.90 9.97 2.15
N MET A 155 -3.90 10.40 2.94
CA MET A 155 -4.12 10.95 4.27
C MET A 155 -4.80 12.31 4.25
N ASP A 156 -4.66 13.07 3.16
CA ASP A 156 -5.19 14.43 3.05
C ASP A 156 -6.61 14.48 2.45
N VAL A 157 -7.14 13.34 2.02
CA VAL A 157 -8.53 13.22 1.56
C VAL A 157 -9.47 13.62 2.71
N GLY A 158 -10.34 14.60 2.44
CA GLY A 158 -11.35 15.06 3.39
C GLY A 158 -10.89 16.12 4.40
N LYS A 159 -9.59 16.42 4.51
CA LYS A 159 -9.08 17.47 5.41
C LYS A 159 -9.33 18.90 4.92
N ASN A 160 -9.54 19.08 3.62
CA ASN A 160 -9.68 20.41 3.00
C ASN A 160 -11.15 20.89 2.88
N LYS A 161 -12.08 20.36 3.67
CA LYS A 161 -13.52 20.73 3.56
C LYS A 161 -13.94 21.91 4.44
N ASP A 162 -13.04 22.46 5.25
CA ASP A 162 -13.36 23.48 6.25
C ASP A 162 -12.70 24.86 6.00
N HIS A 163 -12.38 25.19 4.73
CA HIS A 163 -11.85 26.51 4.36
C HIS A 163 -12.81 27.33 3.50
#